data_AF-A0A927GJZ0-F1
#
_entry.id   AF-A0A927GJZ0-F1
#
_cell.length_a   1.000
_cell.length_b   1.000
_cell.length_c   1.000
_cell.angle_alpha   90.00
_cell.angle_beta   90.00
_cell.angle_gamma   90.00
#
_symmetry.space_group_name_H-M   'P 1'
#
loop_
_entity.id
_entity.type
_entity.pdbx_description
1 polymer ?
#
loop_
_entity_poly.entity_id
_entity_poly.type
_entity_poly.pdbx_seq_one_letter_code
_entity_poly.pdbx_strand_id
1 'polypeptide(L)'
;MITASLQPSHLKPQSTLLSAKRCFGGRLAAALALSGLLLTPAFGQAGPVGRDSSLAGLLRERAVLTTRYAAASAQRHSLFGNKPSKKDLQEVVDALQGIVDKDQQIVDVLNQTARQAQSTSARLAATTTQLESTGRDDRNLTAQRLAELQNETENLREREKQQLARQLALEAEVAEVKHSRFVRDALIVFLSALSVGLLVALRRRK
;
A
#
# COMPACT_ATOMS: atom_id res chain seq x y z
N MET A 1 -34.01 -35.86 20.94
CA MET A 1 -33.26 -37.08 20.57
C MET A 1 -32.46 -36.72 19.33
N ILE A 2 -31.13 -36.61 19.27
CA ILE A 2 -29.99 -37.06 20.08
C ILE A 2 -28.90 -35.97 20.01
N THR A 3 -28.13 -35.87 21.08
CA THR A 3 -27.02 -34.96 21.43
C THR A 3 -25.64 -35.44 20.94
N ALA A 4 -24.73 -34.51 20.58
CA ALA A 4 -23.24 -34.55 20.71
C ALA A 4 -22.69 -33.26 20.04
N SER A 5 -21.96 -32.30 20.62
CA SER A 5 -20.86 -32.25 21.61
C SER A 5 -19.61 -33.03 21.22
N LEU A 6 -18.56 -32.34 20.74
CA LEU A 6 -17.18 -32.42 21.26
C LEU A 6 -16.18 -31.55 20.44
N GLN A 7 -15.11 -31.21 21.15
CA GLN A 7 -14.22 -30.05 21.07
C GLN A 7 -13.00 -30.18 20.12
N PRO A 8 -12.22 -29.09 19.95
CA PRO A 8 -11.09 -28.98 19.03
C PRO A 8 -9.75 -29.47 19.61
N SER A 9 -8.92 -30.02 18.73
CA SER A 9 -7.58 -30.55 19.02
C SER A 9 -6.53 -29.44 19.17
N HIS A 10 -5.83 -29.50 20.29
CA HIS A 10 -4.81 -28.57 20.78
C HIS A 10 -3.46 -28.74 20.05
N LEU A 11 -2.85 -27.64 19.61
CA LEU A 11 -1.45 -27.59 19.17
C LEU A 11 -0.49 -27.76 20.36
N LYS A 12 0.61 -28.46 20.10
CA LYS A 12 1.73 -28.72 21.01
C LYS A 12 3.02 -28.18 20.39
N PRO A 13 3.69 -27.18 20.98
CA PRO A 13 5.11 -26.98 20.76
C PRO A 13 5.93 -27.49 21.96
N GLN A 14 6.98 -28.22 21.63
CA GLN A 14 7.91 -28.87 22.54
C GLN A 14 8.83 -27.85 23.22
N SER A 15 8.95 -27.95 24.53
CA SER A 15 9.98 -27.32 25.34
C SER A 15 11.20 -28.25 25.42
N THR A 16 12.39 -27.74 25.06
CA THR A 16 13.65 -28.33 25.50
C THR A 16 14.42 -27.31 26.34
N LEU A 17 14.73 -27.77 27.54
CA LEU A 17 15.54 -27.14 28.57
C LEU A 17 17.01 -27.11 28.15
N LEU A 18 17.66 -25.96 28.23
CA LEU A 18 19.06 -25.90 28.63
C LEU A 18 19.23 -24.87 29.75
N SER A 19 19.59 -25.42 30.89
CA SER A 19 19.90 -24.77 32.16
C SER A 19 21.32 -24.23 32.12
N ALA A 20 21.50 -22.94 32.38
CA ALA A 20 22.80 -22.37 32.70
C ALA A 20 22.62 -21.27 33.77
N LYS A 21 22.63 -21.69 35.03
CA LYS A 21 22.86 -20.82 36.19
C LYS A 21 24.32 -20.36 36.15
N ARG A 22 24.56 -19.05 36.24
CA ARG A 22 25.61 -18.48 37.11
C ARG A 22 25.37 -17.00 37.36
N CYS A 23 25.26 -16.69 38.64
CA CYS A 23 25.13 -15.37 39.24
C CYS A 23 26.33 -14.49 38.93
N PHE A 24 26.11 -13.20 38.67
CA PHE A 24 26.92 -12.15 39.27
C PHE A 24 26.09 -10.87 39.34
N GLY A 25 25.89 -10.39 40.56
CA GLY A 25 25.13 -9.20 40.84
C GLY A 25 25.94 -7.91 40.68
N GLY A 26 25.20 -6.82 40.51
CA GLY A 26 25.58 -5.49 40.96
C GLY A 26 26.51 -4.71 40.04
N ARG A 27 25.95 -3.74 39.30
CA ARG A 27 26.12 -2.30 39.57
C ARG A 27 25.48 -1.45 38.45
N LEU A 28 24.96 -0.28 38.86
CA LEU A 28 24.59 0.90 38.07
C LEU A 28 23.24 0.77 37.34
N ALA A 29 22.11 1.26 37.84
CA ALA A 29 21.80 2.64 38.24
C ALA A 29 22.24 3.67 37.18
N ALA A 30 21.40 3.90 36.18
CA ALA A 30 21.16 5.19 35.50
C ALA A 30 20.51 4.97 34.12
N ALA A 31 19.19 5.14 34.05
CA ALA A 31 18.45 5.65 32.90
C ALA A 31 16.96 5.66 33.30
N LEU A 32 16.49 6.78 33.86
CA LEU A 32 15.68 7.76 33.12
C LEU A 32 14.37 7.10 32.66
N ALA A 33 13.33 7.10 33.49
CA ALA A 33 12.41 8.22 33.69
C ALA A 33 11.59 8.56 32.43
N LEU A 34 10.28 8.77 32.64
CA LEU A 34 9.23 9.17 31.68
C LEU A 34 8.53 8.03 30.91
N SER A 35 7.86 7.16 31.66
CA SER A 35 6.52 6.71 31.27
C SER A 35 5.52 7.80 31.64
N GLY A 36 4.89 8.41 30.63
CA GLY A 36 3.76 9.29 30.83
C GLY A 36 3.73 10.48 29.89
N LEU A 37 2.57 10.64 29.27
CA LEU A 37 2.00 11.85 28.67
C LEU A 37 1.99 11.95 27.12
N LEU A 38 0.74 12.14 26.66
CA LEU A 38 0.29 12.78 25.42
C LEU A 38 0.05 11.89 24.19
N LEU A 39 -1.06 11.13 24.23
CA LEU A 39 -1.92 11.00 23.06
C LEU A 39 -2.56 12.37 22.78
N THR A 40 -2.00 13.11 21.83
CA THR A 40 -2.62 14.29 21.24
C THR A 40 -3.30 13.88 19.92
N PRO A 41 -4.60 14.14 19.73
CA PRO A 41 -5.23 14.01 18.43
C PRO A 41 -4.70 15.12 17.51
N ALA A 42 -4.04 14.74 16.42
CA ALA A 42 -3.67 15.66 15.34
C ALA A 42 -4.91 16.04 14.52
N PHE A 43 -5.77 16.90 15.08
CA PHE A 43 -6.73 17.69 14.32
C PHE A 43 -6.20 19.12 14.20
N GLY A 44 -6.09 19.61 12.96
CA GLY A 44 -5.95 21.03 12.65
C GLY A 44 -4.56 21.49 12.26
N GLN A 45 -4.26 21.44 10.96
CA GLN A 45 -3.60 22.57 10.30
C GLN A 45 -4.38 22.91 9.03
N ALA A 46 -5.48 23.64 9.24
CA ALA A 46 -5.96 24.58 8.25
C ALA A 46 -5.01 25.81 8.32
N GLY A 47 -4.40 26.16 7.19
CA GLY A 47 -3.57 27.36 7.08
C GLY A 47 -3.08 27.57 5.65
N PRO A 48 -3.72 28.49 4.92
CA PRO A 48 -3.03 29.77 4.71
C PRO A 48 -3.91 30.95 5.15
N VAL A 49 -4.31 31.00 6.43
CA VAL A 49 -5.10 32.12 6.98
C VAL A 49 -4.28 33.44 7.04
N GLY A 50 -2.99 33.43 6.70
CA GLY A 50 -2.10 34.60 6.78
C GLY A 50 -2.04 35.54 5.57
N ARG A 51 -2.47 35.12 4.36
CA ARG A 51 -2.40 35.98 3.15
C ARG A 51 -3.75 36.49 2.67
N ASP A 52 -4.79 35.69 2.84
CA ASP A 52 -6.15 36.16 2.60
C ASP A 52 -6.53 37.27 3.60
N SER A 53 -5.96 37.24 4.81
CA SER A 53 -6.10 38.29 5.81
C SER A 53 -5.37 39.59 5.45
N SER A 54 -4.20 39.54 4.81
CA SER A 54 -3.51 40.75 4.33
C SER A 54 -4.22 41.39 3.13
N LEU A 55 -4.71 40.58 2.19
CA LEU A 55 -5.45 41.06 1.02
C LEU A 55 -6.84 41.60 1.42
N ALA A 56 -7.53 40.92 2.33
CA ALA A 56 -8.78 41.41 2.93
C ALA A 56 -8.57 42.69 3.76
N GLY A 57 -7.42 42.83 4.43
CA GLY A 57 -7.02 44.05 5.13
C GLY A 57 -6.85 45.23 4.17
N LEU A 58 -6.11 45.03 3.09
CA LEU A 58 -5.89 46.05 2.04
C LEU A 58 -7.19 46.47 1.35
N LEU A 59 -8.10 45.51 1.08
CA LEU A 59 -9.43 45.80 0.52
C LEU A 59 -10.30 46.62 1.49
N ARG A 60 -10.22 46.34 2.80
CA ARG A 60 -10.91 47.13 3.84
C ARG A 60 -10.39 48.56 3.89
N GLU A 61 -9.06 48.73 3.85
CA GLU A 61 -8.43 50.04 3.88
C GLU A 61 -8.74 50.86 2.62
N ARG A 62 -8.82 50.22 1.44
CA ARG A 62 -9.27 50.84 0.19
C ARG A 62 -10.72 51.34 0.29
N ALA A 63 -11.62 50.55 0.90
CA ALA A 63 -13.00 50.94 1.10
C ALA A 63 -13.13 52.18 2.02
N VAL A 64 -12.30 52.26 3.06
CA VAL A 64 -12.21 53.42 3.95
C VAL A 64 -11.68 54.67 3.21
N LEU A 65 -10.67 54.52 2.38
CA LEU A 65 -10.14 55.64 1.59
C LEU A 65 -11.14 56.12 0.52
N THR A 66 -11.87 55.21 -0.10
CA THR A 66 -12.90 55.53 -1.11
C THR A 66 -14.08 56.27 -0.48
N THR A 67 -14.49 55.89 0.73
CA THR A 67 -15.54 56.61 1.48
C THR A 67 -15.07 57.99 1.92
N ARG A 68 -13.80 58.15 2.34
CA ARG A 68 -13.21 59.46 2.65
C ARG A 68 -13.14 60.37 1.43
N TYR A 69 -12.72 59.84 0.27
CA TYR A 69 -12.73 60.57 -0.99
C TYR A 69 -14.15 60.97 -1.41
N ALA A 70 -15.11 60.06 -1.31
CA ALA A 70 -16.51 60.34 -1.63
C ALA A 70 -17.10 61.42 -0.70
N ALA A 71 -16.78 61.40 0.59
CA ALA A 71 -17.18 62.44 1.55
C ALA A 71 -16.53 63.80 1.22
N ALA A 72 -15.23 63.84 0.94
CA ALA A 72 -14.53 65.06 0.56
C ALA A 72 -15.03 65.63 -0.79
N SER A 73 -15.32 64.76 -1.76
CA SER A 73 -15.91 65.14 -3.05
C SER A 73 -17.35 65.64 -2.91
N ALA A 74 -18.14 65.03 -2.01
CA ALA A 74 -19.48 65.48 -1.68
C ALA A 74 -19.45 66.84 -0.97
N GLN A 75 -18.47 67.10 -0.11
CA GLN A 75 -18.24 68.40 0.53
C GLN A 75 -17.87 69.48 -0.51
N ARG A 76 -17.19 69.07 -1.59
CA ARG A 76 -16.88 69.89 -2.77
C ARG A 76 -18.10 70.22 -3.65
N HIS A 77 -19.13 69.39 -3.61
CA HIS A 77 -20.41 69.57 -4.32
C HIS A 77 -21.56 70.03 -3.41
N SER A 78 -21.31 70.23 -2.12
CA SER A 78 -22.33 70.65 -1.14
C SER A 78 -22.56 72.15 -1.24
N LEU A 79 -23.44 72.51 -2.17
CA LEU A 79 -24.41 73.61 -2.14
C LEU A 79 -23.99 75.06 -1.85
N PHE A 80 -22.71 75.40 -1.62
CA PHE A 80 -22.28 76.80 -1.52
C PHE A 80 -20.96 77.03 -2.24
N GLY A 81 -21.06 77.60 -3.44
CA GLY A 81 -19.93 77.89 -4.31
C GLY A 81 -18.82 78.66 -3.59
N ASN A 82 -17.65 78.03 -3.46
CA ASN A 82 -16.42 78.74 -3.20
C ASN A 82 -15.27 78.03 -3.91
N LYS A 83 -14.40 78.84 -4.53
CA LYS A 83 -13.25 78.38 -5.30
C LYS A 83 -12.43 77.38 -4.47
N PRO A 84 -12.00 76.25 -5.05
CA PRO A 84 -11.27 75.23 -4.31
C PRO A 84 -10.00 75.82 -3.70
N SER A 85 -9.85 75.70 -2.38
CA SER A 85 -8.61 76.04 -1.70
C SER A 85 -7.54 75.04 -2.12
N LYS A 86 -6.31 75.51 -2.42
CA LYS A 86 -5.17 74.65 -2.84
C LYS A 86 -4.93 73.47 -1.90
N LYS A 87 -5.31 73.60 -0.63
CA LYS A 87 -5.19 72.59 0.41
C LYS A 87 -6.02 71.33 0.12
N ASP A 88 -7.25 71.48 -0.35
CA ASP A 88 -8.15 70.34 -0.63
C ASP A 88 -7.72 69.57 -1.88
N LEU A 89 -7.12 70.27 -2.86
CA LEU A 89 -6.52 69.62 -4.02
C LEU A 89 -5.29 68.78 -3.63
N GLN A 90 -4.52 69.25 -2.66
CA GLN A 90 -3.32 68.55 -2.20
C GLN A 90 -3.68 67.29 -1.40
N GLU A 91 -4.72 67.35 -0.58
CA GLU A 91 -5.23 66.22 0.19
C GLU A 91 -5.86 65.13 -0.71
N VAL A 92 -6.52 65.54 -1.80
CA VAL A 92 -7.03 64.61 -2.83
C VAL A 92 -5.88 63.94 -3.60
N VAL A 93 -4.81 64.68 -3.92
CA VAL A 93 -3.64 64.13 -4.61
C VAL A 93 -2.90 63.15 -3.70
N ASP A 94 -2.69 63.47 -2.42
CA ASP A 94 -2.11 62.53 -1.44
C ASP A 94 -2.97 61.28 -1.27
N ALA A 95 -4.30 61.44 -1.22
CA ALA A 95 -5.21 60.30 -1.16
C ALA A 95 -5.16 59.44 -2.43
N LEU A 96 -5.04 60.04 -3.62
CA LEU A 96 -4.90 59.30 -4.88
C LEU A 96 -3.57 58.56 -4.95
N GLN A 97 -2.47 59.22 -4.54
CA GLN A 97 -1.14 58.63 -4.52
C GLN A 97 -1.11 57.42 -3.58
N GLY A 98 -1.69 57.55 -2.39
CA GLY A 98 -1.81 56.44 -1.44
C GLY A 98 -2.69 55.29 -1.92
N ILE A 99 -3.70 55.55 -2.78
CA ILE A 99 -4.49 54.48 -3.43
C ILE A 99 -3.64 53.75 -4.46
N VAL A 100 -2.90 54.48 -5.31
CA VAL A 100 -2.04 53.87 -6.35
C VAL A 100 -0.94 53.01 -5.73
N ASP A 101 -0.28 53.48 -4.67
CA ASP A 101 0.76 52.71 -3.98
C ASP A 101 0.21 51.41 -3.36
N LYS A 102 -1.04 51.44 -2.87
CA LYS A 102 -1.70 50.23 -2.35
C LYS A 102 -2.16 49.29 -3.45
N ASP A 103 -2.66 49.80 -4.57
CA ASP A 103 -3.02 48.97 -5.73
C ASP A 103 -1.76 48.26 -6.28
N GLN A 104 -0.60 48.91 -6.25
CA GLN A 104 0.69 48.29 -6.61
C GLN A 104 1.05 47.13 -5.66
N GLN A 105 0.95 47.33 -4.34
CA GLN A 105 1.17 46.26 -3.35
C GLN A 105 0.19 45.09 -3.50
N ILE A 106 -1.06 45.37 -3.83
CA ILE A 106 -2.07 44.32 -4.06
C ILE A 106 -1.68 43.46 -5.27
N VAL A 107 -1.24 44.08 -6.36
CA VAL A 107 -0.78 43.37 -7.56
C VAL A 107 0.46 42.53 -7.27
N ASP A 108 1.41 43.04 -6.47
CA ASP A 108 2.61 42.29 -6.09
C ASP A 108 2.27 41.05 -5.24
N VAL A 109 1.39 41.20 -4.25
CA VAL A 109 0.91 40.07 -3.43
C VAL A 109 0.14 39.05 -4.27
N LEU A 110 -0.68 39.51 -5.21
CA LEU A 110 -1.40 38.63 -6.16
C LEU A 110 -0.44 37.87 -7.07
N ASN A 111 0.54 38.54 -7.65
CA ASN A 111 1.55 37.90 -8.48
C ASN A 111 2.37 36.87 -7.68
N GLN A 112 2.73 37.20 -6.44
CA GLN A 112 3.44 36.27 -5.57
C GLN A 112 2.57 35.07 -5.20
N THR A 113 1.28 35.29 -4.93
CA THR A 113 0.32 34.22 -4.63
C THR A 113 0.06 33.34 -5.84
N ALA A 114 -0.08 33.92 -7.03
CA ALA A 114 -0.24 33.19 -8.29
C ALA A 114 0.99 32.33 -8.60
N ARG A 115 2.21 32.89 -8.46
CA ARG A 115 3.46 32.13 -8.62
C ARG A 115 3.56 30.98 -7.63
N GLN A 116 3.17 31.21 -6.37
CA GLN A 116 3.17 30.15 -5.37
C GLN A 116 2.14 29.07 -5.68
N ALA A 117 0.91 29.44 -6.02
CA ALA A 117 -0.14 28.50 -6.44
C ALA A 117 0.30 27.66 -7.64
N GLN A 118 0.92 28.29 -8.65
CA GLN A 118 1.45 27.59 -9.82
C GLN A 118 2.59 26.62 -9.44
N SER A 119 3.50 27.03 -8.54
CA SER A 119 4.58 26.17 -8.07
C SER A 119 4.07 24.97 -7.25
N THR A 120 3.04 25.18 -6.42
CA THR A 120 2.41 24.09 -5.65
C THR A 120 1.67 23.13 -6.57
N SER A 121 0.94 23.63 -7.57
CA SER A 121 0.24 22.78 -8.55
C SER A 121 1.22 21.98 -9.39
N ALA A 122 2.33 22.57 -9.84
CA ALA A 122 3.38 21.86 -10.57
C ALA A 122 4.05 20.77 -9.70
N ARG A 123 4.30 21.06 -8.42
CA ARG A 123 4.85 20.08 -7.47
C ARG A 123 3.87 18.94 -7.22
N LEU A 124 2.58 19.24 -7.06
CA LEU A 124 1.54 18.23 -6.90
C LEU A 124 1.44 17.36 -8.15
N ALA A 125 1.42 17.96 -9.34
CA ALA A 125 1.40 17.23 -10.61
C ALA A 125 2.61 16.30 -10.75
N ALA A 126 3.82 16.78 -10.46
CA ALA A 126 5.03 15.97 -10.49
C ALA A 126 5.01 14.83 -9.44
N THR A 127 4.43 15.06 -8.27
CA THR A 127 4.29 14.02 -7.24
C THR A 127 3.26 12.98 -7.68
N THR A 128 2.15 13.40 -8.30
CA THR A 128 1.12 12.48 -8.80
C THR A 128 1.65 11.60 -9.94
N THR A 129 2.43 12.15 -10.86
CA THR A 129 3.02 11.36 -11.95
C THR A 129 4.06 10.38 -11.42
N GLN A 130 4.85 10.76 -10.42
CA GLN A 130 5.81 9.86 -9.75
C GLN A 130 5.11 8.73 -8.98
N LEU A 131 4.00 9.02 -8.31
CA LEU A 131 3.19 8.02 -7.63
C LEU A 131 2.54 7.05 -8.63
N GLU A 132 2.06 7.57 -9.77
CA GLU A 132 1.47 6.76 -10.83
C GLU A 132 2.51 5.84 -11.49
N SER A 133 3.72 6.35 -11.77
CA SER A 133 4.81 5.53 -12.32
C SER A 133 5.21 4.43 -11.35
N THR A 134 5.38 4.77 -10.06
CA THR A 134 5.72 3.80 -9.01
C THR A 134 4.63 2.73 -8.86
N GLY A 135 3.35 3.13 -8.89
CA GLY A 135 2.23 2.19 -8.84
C GLY A 135 2.15 1.29 -10.08
N ARG A 136 2.53 1.79 -11.25
CA ARG A 136 2.62 0.99 -12.48
C ARG A 136 3.76 -0.02 -12.43
N ASP A 137 4.92 0.38 -11.91
CA ASP A 137 6.09 -0.48 -11.75
C ASP A 137 5.81 -1.61 -10.75
N ASP A 138 5.18 -1.32 -9.61
CA ASP A 138 4.79 -2.35 -8.63
C ASP A 138 3.79 -3.37 -9.23
N ARG A 139 2.80 -2.90 -9.98
CA ARG A 139 1.87 -3.77 -10.72
C ARG A 139 2.60 -4.63 -11.77
N ASN A 140 3.61 -4.10 -12.43
CA ASN A 140 4.40 -4.87 -13.39
C ASN A 140 5.25 -5.95 -12.69
N LEU A 141 5.90 -5.60 -11.57
CA LEU A 141 6.68 -6.55 -10.76
C LEU A 141 5.80 -7.68 -10.23
N THR A 142 4.61 -7.36 -9.73
CA THR A 142 3.65 -8.39 -9.26
C THR A 142 3.16 -9.27 -10.40
N ALA A 143 2.86 -8.71 -11.58
CA ALA A 143 2.48 -9.49 -12.76
C ALA A 143 3.61 -10.42 -13.22
N GLN A 144 4.86 -9.95 -13.21
CA GLN A 144 6.03 -10.74 -13.57
C GLN A 144 6.24 -11.90 -12.59
N ARG A 145 6.14 -11.65 -11.28
CA ARG A 145 6.21 -12.69 -10.24
C ARG A 145 5.08 -13.71 -10.38
N LEU A 146 3.87 -13.26 -10.71
CA LEU A 146 2.73 -14.16 -10.93
C LEU A 146 2.98 -15.07 -12.14
N ALA A 147 3.50 -14.52 -13.23
CA ALA A 147 3.84 -15.29 -14.43
C ALA A 147 4.97 -16.31 -14.16
N GLU A 148 5.98 -15.93 -13.38
CA GLU A 148 7.06 -16.82 -12.96
C GLU A 148 6.53 -17.99 -12.11
N LEU A 149 5.70 -17.70 -11.10
CA LEU A 149 5.05 -18.73 -10.29
C LEU A 149 4.17 -19.67 -11.12
N GLN A 150 3.42 -19.13 -12.08
CA GLN A 150 2.61 -19.95 -12.99
C GLN A 150 3.49 -20.92 -13.78
N ASN A 151 4.59 -20.43 -14.35
CA ASN A 151 5.53 -21.27 -15.10
C ASN A 151 6.19 -22.35 -14.22
N GLU A 152 6.55 -22.01 -12.97
CA GLU A 152 7.05 -23.01 -12.02
C GLU A 152 6.01 -24.09 -11.72
N THR A 153 4.75 -23.71 -11.50
CA THR A 153 3.67 -24.68 -11.25
C THR A 153 3.40 -25.58 -12.44
N GLU A 154 3.45 -25.05 -13.66
CA GLU A 154 3.30 -25.83 -14.88
C GLU A 154 4.44 -26.83 -15.04
N ASN A 155 5.69 -26.39 -14.86
CA ASN A 155 6.86 -27.28 -14.89
C ASN A 155 6.78 -28.40 -13.85
N LEU A 156 6.35 -28.10 -12.62
CA LEU A 156 6.15 -29.12 -11.59
C LEU A 156 5.06 -30.12 -11.99
N ARG A 157 3.94 -29.62 -12.50
CA ARG A 157 2.83 -30.46 -12.97
C ARG A 157 3.25 -31.37 -14.13
N GLU A 158 4.09 -30.89 -15.03
CA GLU A 158 4.64 -31.72 -16.11
C GLU A 158 5.57 -32.81 -15.57
N ARG A 159 6.42 -32.50 -14.59
CA ARG A 159 7.27 -33.50 -13.94
C ARG A 159 6.46 -34.57 -13.23
N GLU A 160 5.39 -34.19 -12.52
CA GLU A 160 4.48 -35.14 -11.88
C GLU A 160 3.82 -36.05 -12.92
N LYS A 161 3.32 -35.50 -14.03
CA LYS A 161 2.77 -36.31 -15.14
C LYS A 161 3.79 -37.28 -15.71
N GLN A 162 5.03 -36.85 -15.91
CA GLN A 162 6.11 -37.72 -16.39
C GLN A 162 6.45 -38.83 -15.39
N GLN A 163 6.48 -38.51 -14.09
CA GLN A 163 6.71 -39.51 -13.04
C GLN A 163 5.59 -40.56 -12.99
N LEU A 164 4.33 -40.14 -13.08
CA LEU A 164 3.19 -41.05 -13.16
C LEU A 164 3.25 -41.93 -14.41
N ALA A 165 3.56 -41.35 -15.58
CA ALA A 165 3.73 -42.11 -16.81
C ALA A 165 4.84 -43.16 -16.70
N ARG A 166 5.96 -42.83 -16.04
CA ARG A 166 7.05 -43.77 -15.78
C ARG A 166 6.63 -44.88 -14.82
N GLN A 167 5.89 -44.57 -13.76
CA GLN A 167 5.38 -45.58 -12.84
C GLN A 167 4.45 -46.56 -13.56
N LEU A 168 3.50 -46.05 -14.36
CA LEU A 168 2.61 -46.90 -15.16
C LEU A 168 3.37 -47.75 -16.20
N ALA A 169 4.39 -47.18 -16.85
CA ALA A 169 5.23 -47.93 -17.78
C ALA A 169 5.97 -49.09 -17.07
N LEU A 170 6.57 -48.82 -15.91
CA LEU A 170 7.25 -49.85 -15.11
C LEU A 170 6.28 -50.92 -14.60
N GLU A 171 5.07 -50.52 -14.19
CA GLU A 171 4.02 -51.48 -13.79
C GLU A 171 3.60 -52.39 -14.94
N ALA A 172 3.46 -51.83 -16.15
CA ALA A 172 3.14 -52.59 -17.36
C ALA A 172 4.26 -53.59 -17.72
N GLU A 173 5.53 -53.16 -17.68
CA GLU A 173 6.69 -54.03 -17.91
C GLU A 173 6.75 -55.18 -16.88
N VAL A 174 6.52 -54.87 -15.60
CA VAL A 174 6.48 -55.89 -14.54
C VAL A 174 5.32 -56.86 -14.75
N ALA A 175 4.15 -56.38 -15.17
CA ALA A 175 3.00 -57.22 -15.47
C ALA A 175 3.29 -58.18 -16.64
N GLU A 176 3.94 -57.71 -17.70
CA GLU A 176 4.35 -58.52 -18.84
C GLU A 176 5.37 -59.60 -18.43
N VAL A 177 6.39 -59.22 -17.67
CA VAL A 177 7.39 -60.17 -17.14
C VAL A 177 6.73 -61.21 -16.23
N LYS A 178 5.83 -60.78 -15.34
CA LYS A 178 5.06 -61.71 -14.50
C LYS A 178 4.24 -62.67 -15.33
N HIS A 179 3.54 -62.20 -16.36
CA HIS A 179 2.73 -63.05 -17.23
C HIS A 179 3.58 -64.14 -17.90
N SER A 180 4.77 -63.77 -18.42
CA SER A 180 5.69 -64.74 -19.02
C SER A 180 6.19 -65.79 -18.02
N ARG A 181 6.43 -65.41 -16.76
CA ARG A 181 6.83 -66.32 -15.67
C ARG A 181 5.66 -67.20 -15.24
N PHE A 182 4.46 -66.64 -15.09
CA PHE A 182 3.25 -67.39 -14.74
C PHE A 182 2.94 -68.50 -15.75
N VAL A 183 3.10 -68.27 -17.05
CA VAL A 183 2.88 -69.31 -18.07
C VAL A 183 3.89 -70.45 -17.93
N ARG A 184 5.17 -70.12 -17.67
CA ARG A 184 6.21 -71.14 -17.45
C ARG A 184 5.97 -71.94 -16.18
N ASP A 185 5.70 -71.26 -15.07
CA ASP A 185 5.43 -71.89 -13.78
C ASP A 185 4.16 -72.74 -13.84
N ALA A 186 3.08 -72.26 -14.47
CA ALA A 186 1.85 -73.01 -14.66
C ALA A 186 2.08 -74.31 -15.45
N LEU A 187 2.92 -74.27 -16.49
CA LEU A 187 3.26 -75.46 -17.30
C LEU A 187 4.08 -76.47 -16.50
N ILE A 188 5.07 -76.01 -15.71
CA ILE A 188 5.86 -76.88 -14.83
C ILE A 188 4.98 -77.50 -13.74
N VAL A 189 4.12 -76.70 -13.10
CA VAL A 189 3.17 -77.17 -12.09
C VAL A 189 2.21 -78.19 -12.70
N PHE A 190 1.66 -77.94 -13.89
CA PHE A 190 0.78 -78.88 -14.56
C PHE A 190 1.48 -80.20 -14.90
N LEU A 191 2.69 -80.14 -15.47
CA LEU A 191 3.45 -81.35 -15.83
C LEU A 191 3.86 -82.16 -14.59
N SER A 192 4.31 -81.48 -13.53
CA SER A 192 4.65 -82.13 -12.27
C SER A 192 3.42 -82.79 -11.64
N ALA A 193 2.28 -82.12 -11.60
CA ALA A 193 1.02 -82.66 -11.10
C ALA A 193 0.55 -83.87 -11.92
N LEU A 194 0.66 -83.81 -13.26
CA LEU A 194 0.34 -84.93 -14.15
C LEU A 194 1.23 -86.14 -13.85
N SER A 195 2.55 -85.93 -13.69
CA SER A 195 3.51 -87.01 -13.42
C SER A 195 3.25 -87.71 -12.07
N VAL A 196 2.99 -86.93 -11.02
CA VAL A 196 2.64 -87.46 -9.69
C VAL A 196 1.29 -88.15 -9.73
N GLY A 197 0.30 -87.57 -10.39
CA GLY A 197 -1.02 -88.17 -10.57
C GLY A 197 -0.95 -89.53 -11.26
N LEU A 198 -0.15 -89.65 -12.31
CA LEU A 198 0.07 -90.92 -13.02
C LEU A 198 0.75 -91.97 -12.14
N LEU A 199 1.76 -91.57 -11.37
CA LEU A 199 2.49 -92.45 -10.45
C LEU A 199 1.56 -92.98 -9.34
N VAL A 200 0.74 -92.10 -8.75
CA VAL A 200 -0.28 -92.48 -7.77
C VAL A 200 -1.32 -93.42 -8.37
N ALA A 201 -1.79 -93.14 -9.59
CA ALA A 201 -2.74 -94.00 -10.29
C ALA A 201 -2.17 -95.40 -10.59
N LEU A 202 -0.91 -95.48 -11.02
CA LEU A 202 -0.22 -96.76 -11.22
C LEU A 202 -0.04 -97.53 -9.92
N ARG A 203 0.33 -96.85 -8.83
CA ARG A 203 0.50 -97.49 -7.51
C ARG A 203 -0.82 -98.00 -6.93
N ARG A 204 -1.96 -97.42 -7.29
CA ARG A 204 -3.29 -97.91 -6.90
C ARG A 204 -3.80 -99.10 -7.74
N ARG A 205 -3.20 -99.33 -8.92
CA ARG A 205 -3.59 -100.42 -9.83
C ARG A 205 -2.77 -101.69 -9.65
N LYS A 206 -1.61 -101.62 -9.00
CA LYS A 206 -0.85 -102.78 -8.48
C LYS A 206 -1.32 -103.10 -7.07
#